data_AF-A0A3M1FNZ6-F1
#
_entry.id   AF-A0A3M1FNZ6-F1
#
_cell.length_a   1.000
_cell.length_b   1.000
_cell.length_c   1.000
_cell.angle_alpha   90.00
_cell.angle_beta   90.00
_cell.angle_gamma   90.00
#
_symmetry.space_group_name_H-M   'P 1'
#
loop_
_entity.id
_entity.type
_entity.pdbx_description
1 polymer ?
#
loop_
_entity_poly.entity_id
_entity_poly.type
_entity_poly.pdbx_seq_one_letter_code
_entity_poly.pdbx_strand_id
1 'polypeptide(L)'
;VVYLAFKIIPIYYNYFEMQNQMDAAVKVASVYNDQELRKKLLYHLKKLNIPADPEDLKIVRELGTIKISLEYTDTLSVSFKDKEYQLWKFHFSLYSEGPYKDRKDPLAF
;
A
#
# COMPACT_ATOMS: atom_id res chain seq x y z
N VAL A 1 14.67 -24.97 3.64
CA VAL A 1 14.17 -24.31 2.40
C VAL A 1 12.65 -24.21 2.39
N VAL A 2 11.90 -25.32 2.49
CA VAL A 2 10.42 -25.32 2.47
C VAL A 2 9.80 -24.36 3.50
N TYR A 3 10.29 -24.36 4.75
CA TYR A 3 9.81 -23.43 5.78
C TYR A 3 10.00 -21.94 5.43
N LEU A 4 11.07 -21.58 4.72
CA LEU A 4 11.32 -20.21 4.28
C LEU A 4 10.36 -19.83 3.15
N ALA A 5 10.09 -20.75 2.20
CA ALA A 5 9.13 -20.51 1.14
C ALA A 5 7.74 -20.17 1.69
N PHE A 6 7.28 -20.89 2.72
CA PHE A 6 6.01 -20.60 3.40
C PHE A 6 5.94 -19.20 4.03
N LYS A 7 7.08 -18.60 4.40
CA LYS A 7 7.15 -17.23 4.92
C LYS A 7 7.29 -16.17 3.84
N ILE A 8 7.99 -16.47 2.75
CA ILE A 8 8.23 -15.52 1.66
C ILE A 8 6.98 -15.32 0.80
N ILE A 9 6.23 -16.39 0.53
CA ILE A 9 5.00 -16.34 -0.28
C ILE A 9 3.99 -15.28 0.22
N PRO A 10 3.60 -15.25 1.52
CA PRO A 10 2.63 -14.25 1.99
C PRO A 10 3.16 -12.82 1.89
N ILE A 11 4.46 -12.58 2.06
CA ILE A 11 5.07 -11.24 1.91
C ILE A 11 4.78 -10.68 0.50
N TYR A 12 5.08 -11.46 -0.54
CA TYR A 12 4.83 -11.05 -1.93
C TYR A 12 3.33 -10.99 -2.27
N TYR A 13 2.54 -11.94 -1.78
CA TYR A 13 1.10 -11.91 -1.97
C TYR A 13 0.49 -10.62 -1.40
N ASN A 14 0.86 -10.25 -0.18
CA ASN A 14 0.38 -9.04 0.48
C ASN A 14 0.83 -7.77 -0.26
N TYR A 15 2.06 -7.75 -0.78
CA TYR A 15 2.55 -6.66 -1.63
C TYR A 15 1.67 -6.46 -2.87
N PHE A 16 1.41 -7.53 -3.65
CA PHE A 16 0.58 -7.45 -4.85
C PHE A 16 -0.88 -7.12 -4.53
N GLU A 17 -1.42 -7.68 -3.44
CA GLU A 17 -2.78 -7.37 -3.01
C GLU A 17 -2.91 -5.90 -2.62
N MET A 18 -1.93 -5.34 -1.90
CA MET A 18 -1.94 -3.91 -1.56
C MET A 18 -1.82 -3.02 -2.81
N GLN A 19 -0.99 -3.41 -3.78
CA GLN A 19 -0.91 -2.70 -5.07
C GLN A 19 -2.27 -2.66 -5.76
N ASN A 20 -2.99 -3.78 -5.82
CA ASN A 20 -4.33 -3.84 -6.38
C ASN A 20 -5.32 -2.91 -5.66
N GLN A 21 -5.22 -2.81 -4.33
CA GLN A 21 -6.07 -1.89 -3.55
C GLN A 21 -5.75 -0.42 -3.84
N MET A 22 -4.48 -0.07 -4.06
CA MET A 22 -4.07 1.28 -4.48
C MET A 22 -4.60 1.60 -5.88
N ASP A 23 -4.47 0.69 -6.84
CA ASP A 23 -5.01 0.86 -8.20
C ASP A 23 -6.54 1.01 -8.19
N ALA A 24 -7.23 0.24 -7.35
CA ALA A 24 -8.66 0.38 -7.16
C ALA A 24 -9.02 1.75 -6.54
N ALA A 25 -8.25 2.23 -5.57
CA ALA A 25 -8.45 3.53 -4.92
C ALA A 25 -8.29 4.69 -5.90
N VAL A 26 -7.28 4.65 -6.78
CA VAL A 26 -7.09 5.63 -7.86
C VAL A 26 -8.31 5.69 -8.78
N LYS A 27 -8.84 4.54 -9.20
CA LYS A 27 -10.02 4.47 -10.09
C LYS A 27 -11.28 5.12 -9.50
N VAL A 28 -11.43 5.08 -8.17
CA VAL A 28 -12.59 5.65 -7.47
C VAL A 28 -12.29 7.01 -6.82
N ALA A 29 -11.13 7.60 -7.10
CA ALA A 29 -10.70 8.86 -6.48
C ALA A 29 -11.64 10.03 -6.80
N SER A 30 -12.42 9.95 -7.88
CA SER A 30 -13.47 10.93 -8.24
C SER A 30 -14.65 10.97 -7.28
N VAL A 31 -14.84 9.89 -6.51
CA VAL A 31 -15.99 9.71 -5.62
C VAL A 31 -15.63 9.96 -4.16
N TYR A 32 -14.41 9.58 -3.76
CA TYR A 32 -13.96 9.64 -2.38
C TYR A 32 -12.96 10.78 -2.15
N ASN A 33 -13.07 11.42 -0.98
CA ASN A 33 -12.07 12.39 -0.54
C ASN A 33 -10.80 11.70 0.01
N ASP A 34 -9.74 12.47 0.26
CA ASP A 34 -8.45 11.91 0.68
C ASP A 34 -8.48 11.22 2.04
N GLN A 35 -9.31 11.70 2.97
CA GLN A 35 -9.45 11.07 4.28
C GLN A 35 -10.13 9.69 4.15
N GLU A 36 -11.12 9.57 3.28
CA GLU A 36 -11.81 8.30 2.99
C GLU A 36 -10.88 7.31 2.29
N LEU A 37 -10.14 7.75 1.27
CA LEU A 37 -9.13 6.93 0.59
C LEU A 37 -8.06 6.46 1.57
N ARG A 38 -7.52 7.37 2.40
CA ARG A 38 -6.54 7.04 3.44
C ARG A 38 -7.10 6.01 4.41
N LYS A 39 -8.30 6.22 4.94
CA LYS A 39 -8.95 5.27 5.87
C LYS A 39 -9.10 3.88 5.26
N LYS A 40 -9.52 3.81 3.98
CA LYS A 40 -9.66 2.54 3.25
C LYS A 40 -8.31 1.84 3.09
N LEU A 41 -7.27 2.54 2.64
CA LEU A 41 -5.95 1.96 2.43
C LEU A 41 -5.29 1.54 3.75
N LEU A 42 -5.42 2.32 4.82
CA LEU A 42 -4.96 1.94 6.16
C LEU A 42 -5.66 0.69 6.70
N TYR A 43 -6.95 0.51 6.39
CA TYR A 43 -7.65 -0.73 6.71
C TYR A 43 -7.03 -1.94 5.99
N HIS A 44 -6.69 -1.80 4.70
CA HIS A 44 -6.03 -2.87 3.95
C HIS A 44 -4.61 -3.17 4.45
N LEU A 45 -3.83 -2.16 4.81
CA LEU A 45 -2.50 -2.37 5.41
C LEU A 45 -2.57 -3.23 6.67
N LYS A 46 -3.51 -2.91 7.57
CA LYS A 46 -3.74 -3.71 8.78
C LYS A 46 -4.22 -5.11 8.45
N LYS A 47 -5.19 -5.25 7.53
CA LYS A 47 -5.76 -6.54 7.13
C LYS A 47 -4.71 -7.48 6.52
N LEU A 48 -3.78 -6.93 5.75
CA LEU A 48 -2.70 -7.67 5.09
C LEU A 48 -1.47 -7.86 5.98
N ASN A 49 -1.49 -7.38 7.23
CA ASN A 49 -0.34 -7.38 8.13
C ASN A 49 0.93 -6.76 7.51
N ILE A 50 0.77 -5.69 6.74
CA ILE A 50 1.90 -4.99 6.12
C ILE A 50 2.56 -4.08 7.17
N PRO A 51 3.87 -4.22 7.42
CA PRO A 51 4.60 -3.46 8.43
C PRO A 51 4.99 -2.07 7.89
N ALA A 52 4.00 -1.25 7.57
CA ALA A 52 4.20 0.13 7.12
C ALA A 52 3.61 1.12 8.12
N ASP A 53 4.27 2.25 8.32
CA ASP A 53 3.69 3.30 9.15
C ASP A 53 2.58 4.02 8.37
N PRO A 54 1.47 4.40 9.05
CA PRO A 54 0.39 5.15 8.40
C PRO A 54 0.83 6.46 7.74
N GLU A 55 1.94 7.02 8.21
CA GLU A 55 2.54 8.26 7.71
C GLU A 55 3.29 8.05 6.37
N ASP A 56 3.78 6.83 6.11
CA ASP A 56 4.45 6.47 4.85
C ASP A 56 3.48 6.40 3.67
N LEU A 57 2.18 6.25 3.96
CA LEU A 57 1.13 6.32 2.94
C LEU A 57 0.92 7.77 2.51
N LYS A 58 1.31 8.08 1.28
CA LYS A 58 1.17 9.41 0.66
C LYS A 58 0.06 9.38 -0.39
N ILE A 59 -0.81 10.38 -0.33
CA ILE A 59 -1.88 10.62 -1.29
C ILE A 59 -1.76 12.07 -1.73
N VAL A 60 -1.54 12.30 -3.01
CA VAL A 60 -1.31 13.62 -3.60
C VAL A 60 -2.24 13.80 -4.78
N ARG A 61 -2.93 14.94 -4.86
CA ARG A 61 -3.75 15.33 -6.01
C ARG A 61 -3.20 16.58 -6.64
N GLU A 62 -2.79 16.49 -7.89
CA GLU A 62 -2.19 17.59 -8.64
C GLU A 62 -2.62 17.51 -10.10
N LEU A 63 -2.98 18.65 -10.70
CA LEU A 63 -3.22 18.78 -12.15
C LEU A 63 -4.19 17.72 -12.72
N GLY A 64 -5.29 17.46 -12.03
CA GLY A 64 -6.28 16.48 -12.47
C GLY A 64 -5.81 15.02 -12.41
N THR A 65 -4.78 14.75 -11.60
CA THR A 65 -4.20 13.42 -11.40
C THR A 65 -4.10 13.15 -9.90
N ILE A 66 -4.34 11.89 -9.50
CA ILE A 66 -4.08 11.42 -8.15
C ILE A 66 -2.89 10.46 -8.17
N LYS A 67 -2.01 10.61 -7.19
CA LYS A 67 -0.86 9.76 -6.94
C LYS A 67 -0.97 9.19 -5.54
N ILE A 68 -0.86 7.87 -5.44
CA ILE A 68 -0.83 7.15 -4.17
C ILE A 68 0.49 6.40 -4.12
N SER A 69 1.28 6.63 -3.08
CA SER A 69 2.55 5.92 -2.89
C SER A 69 2.71 5.45 -1.46
N LEU A 70 3.44 4.34 -1.32
CA LEU A 70 3.77 3.74 -0.04
C LEU A 70 5.12 3.04 -0.14
N GLU A 71 6.01 3.36 0.78
CA GLU A 71 7.30 2.69 0.93
C GLU A 71 7.32 2.00 2.29
N TYR A 72 7.78 0.75 2.33
CA TYR A 72 7.91 0.02 3.59
C TYR A 72 8.97 -1.07 3.49
N THR A 73 9.39 -1.58 4.65
CA THR A 73 10.34 -2.68 4.74
C THR A 73 9.74 -3.85 5.49
N ASP A 74 9.67 -5.01 4.86
CA ASP A 74 9.28 -6.26 5.52
C ASP A 74 10.51 -7.07 5.90
N THR A 75 10.48 -7.75 7.05
CA THR A 75 11.63 -8.50 7.56
C THR A 75 11.30 -9.97 7.67
N LEU A 76 12.07 -10.81 6.97
CA LEU A 76 11.99 -12.25 7.11
C LEU A 76 12.78 -12.68 8.34
N SER A 77 12.06 -12.98 9.42
CA SER A 77 12.62 -13.51 10.65
C SER A 77 12.35 -15.01 10.82
N VAL A 78 13.27 -15.72 11.47
CA VAL A 78 13.09 -17.11 11.90
C VAL A 78 13.43 -17.24 13.39
N SER A 79 12.55 -17.90 14.12
CA SER A 79 12.76 -18.21 15.53
C SER A 79 13.50 -19.53 15.68
N PHE A 80 14.62 -19.54 16.40
CA PHE A 80 15.39 -20.73 16.72
C PHE A 80 15.91 -20.66 18.15
N LYS A 81 15.60 -21.68 18.96
CA LYS A 81 15.99 -21.78 20.38
C LYS A 81 15.75 -20.47 21.16
N ASP A 82 14.50 -19.98 21.13
CA ASP A 82 14.06 -18.76 21.83
C ASP A 82 14.76 -17.46 21.40
N LYS A 83 15.47 -17.48 20.27
CA LYS A 83 16.06 -16.29 19.64
C LYS A 83 15.43 -16.07 18.28
N GLU A 84 15.15 -14.81 17.97
CA GLU A 84 14.70 -14.39 16.64
C GLU A 84 15.89 -13.94 15.81
N TYR A 85 16.05 -14.55 14.64
CA TYR A 85 17.09 -14.22 13.67
C TYR A 85 16.46 -13.54 12.46
N GLN A 86 16.86 -12.29 12.21
CA GLN A 86 16.51 -11.59 10.98
C GLN A 86 17.39 -12.13 9.85
N LEU A 87 16.76 -12.75 8.85
CA LEU A 87 17.47 -13.34 7.71
C LEU A 87 17.62 -12.35 6.56
N TRP A 88 16.58 -11.55 6.30
CA TRP A 88 16.56 -10.62 5.17
C TRP A 88 15.55 -9.49 5.37
N LYS A 89 15.84 -8.33 4.79
CA LYS A 89 14.93 -7.19 4.72
C LYS A 89 14.52 -6.95 3.27
N PHE A 90 13.23 -6.89 3.02
CA PHE A 90 12.64 -6.62 1.71
C PHE A 90 12.16 -5.19 1.68
N HIS A 91 12.71 -4.40 0.78
CA HIS A 91 12.26 -3.04 0.54
C HIS A 91 11.19 -3.06 -0.55
N PHE A 92 10.01 -2.55 -0.23
CA PHE A 92 8.88 -2.46 -1.15
C PHE A 92 8.52 -1.01 -1.39
N SER A 93 8.29 -0.69 -2.66
CA SER A 93 7.75 0.59 -3.10
C SER A 93 6.50 0.29 -3.92
N LEU A 94 5.36 0.79 -3.45
CA LEU A 94 4.11 0.77 -4.19
C LEU A 94 3.82 2.17 -4.73
N TYR A 95 3.35 2.20 -5.97
CA TYR A 95 2.98 3.42 -6.64
C TYR A 95 1.77 3.16 -7.52
N SER A 96 0.78 4.05 -7.44
CA SER A 96 -0.37 4.05 -8.33
C SER A 96 -0.72 5.48 -8.70
N GLU A 97 -1.00 5.70 -9.97
CA GLU A 97 -1.33 7.00 -10.53
C GLU A 97 -2.47 6.87 -11.53
N GLY A 98 -3.34 7.87 -11.56
CA GLY A 98 -4.38 7.92 -12.57
C GLY A 98 -5.13 9.24 -12.60
N PRO A 99 -5.90 9.46 -13.67
CA PRO A 99 -6.66 10.69 -13.83
C PRO A 99 -7.74 10.81 -12.75
N TYR A 100 -7.87 12.01 -12.21
CA TYR A 100 -8.94 12.40 -11.29
C TYR A 100 -9.57 13.71 -11.79
N LYS A 101 -10.85 13.66 -12.14
CA LYS A 101 -11.66 14.87 -12.36
C LYS A 101 -12.32 15.25 -11.06
N ASP A 102 -11.96 16.41 -10.51
CA ASP A 102 -12.69 16.99 -9.39
C ASP A 102 -14.09 17.39 -9.87
N ARG A 103 -15.13 16.89 -9.21
CA ARG A 103 -16.52 17.29 -9.52
C ARG A 103 -16.80 18.75 -9.20
N LYS A 104 -15.91 19.46 -8.49
CA LYS A 104 -16.04 20.87 -8.14
C LYS A 104 -15.38 21.84 -9.13
N ASP A 105 -15.03 21.40 -10.35
CA ASP A 105 -14.50 22.31 -11.35
C ASP A 105 -15.62 23.23 -11.90
N PRO A 106 -15.62 24.55 -11.62
CA PRO A 106 -16.72 25.45 -12.00
C PRO A 106 -16.72 25.83 -13.49
N LEU A 107 -15.75 25.34 -14.27
CA LEU A 107 -15.53 25.73 -15.68
C LEU A 107 -16.00 24.68 -16.69
N ALA A 108 -16.81 23.70 -16.28
CA ALA A 108 -17.52 22.82 -17.19
C ALA A 108 -18.87 23.45 -17.61
N PHE A 109 -18.82 24.50 -18.43
CA PHE A 109 -19.93 25.00 -19.23
C PHE A 109 -19.47 25.22 -20.67
#